data_AF-A0A137QHB6-F1
#
_entry.id   AF-A0A137QHB6-F1
#
_cell.length_a   1.000
_cell.length_b   1.000
_cell.length_c   1.000
_cell.angle_alpha   90.00
_cell.angle_beta   90.00
_cell.angle_gamma   90.00
#
_symmetry.space_group_name_H-M   'P 1'
#
loop_
_entity.id
_entity.type
_entity.pdbx_description
1 polymer ?
#
loop_
_entity_poly.entity_id
_entity_poly.type
_entity_poly.pdbx_seq_one_letter_code
_entity_poly.pdbx_strand_id
1 'polypeptide(L)'
;MASTTTPDFVSFLVLCSPIPFSPSTHLQNKVLYAPLAEIDPEVKNIIDKETWRQYTGLELIASENLTSRATMEANGSILTNKYSEGLPNARYYGGNEYIDELEVLCRKRALAAFNLDPAKWGVNVQPYSGSTANFAALTALIQPQDRLMGLGLPDGGHLTHGYYVRLQETFVVILVPIIDPCF
;
A
#
# COMPACT_ATOMS: atom_id res chain seq x y z
N MET A 1 13.87 31.17 -44.43
CA MET A 1 12.41 31.27 -44.21
C MET A 1 12.06 30.42 -43.01
N ALA A 2 11.47 31.08 -42.01
CA ALA A 2 10.86 30.59 -40.76
C ALA A 2 11.27 29.21 -40.20
N SER A 3 12.07 29.26 -39.13
CA SER A 3 12.04 28.28 -38.05
C SER A 3 10.75 28.45 -37.24
N THR A 4 9.97 27.38 -37.07
CA THR A 4 8.88 27.35 -36.08
C THR A 4 9.12 26.17 -35.14
N THR A 5 9.74 26.49 -34.02
CA THR A 5 9.77 25.70 -32.79
C THR A 5 8.34 25.55 -32.25
N THR A 6 7.84 24.32 -32.21
CA THR A 6 6.68 23.95 -31.39
C THR A 6 7.15 23.80 -29.94
N PRO A 7 6.47 24.39 -28.94
CA PRO A 7 6.91 24.30 -27.55
C PRO A 7 6.53 22.96 -26.94
N ASP A 8 7.50 22.33 -26.29
CA ASP A 8 7.38 21.11 -25.49
C ASP A 8 6.40 21.32 -24.32
N PHE A 9 5.32 20.53 -24.30
CA PHE A 9 4.31 20.55 -23.23
C PHE A 9 4.66 19.69 -22.01
N VAL A 10 5.92 19.27 -21.84
CA VAL A 10 6.34 18.36 -20.75
C VAL A 10 7.47 18.98 -19.95
N SER A 11 7.17 20.05 -19.22
CA SER A 11 8.01 20.57 -18.14
C SER A 11 7.17 21.42 -17.19
N PHE A 12 6.21 20.79 -16.51
CA PHE A 12 5.76 21.32 -15.22
C PHE A 12 6.81 20.93 -14.18
N LEU A 13 7.91 21.69 -14.23
CA LEU A 13 8.96 21.72 -13.22
C LEU A 13 8.32 21.99 -11.86
N VAL A 14 8.41 21.03 -10.94
CA VAL A 14 8.40 21.36 -9.51
C VAL A 14 9.74 22.04 -9.22
N LEU A 15 9.80 23.34 -9.48
CA LEU A 15 10.87 24.20 -8.97
C LEU A 15 10.71 24.26 -7.45
N CYS A 16 11.41 23.38 -6.74
CA CYS A 16 11.70 23.54 -5.31
C CYS A 16 12.70 24.69 -5.11
N SER A 17 12.28 25.90 -5.45
CA SER A 17 12.84 27.11 -4.84
C SER A 17 11.90 27.48 -3.68
N PRO A 18 12.41 27.72 -2.46
CA PRO A 18 11.55 28.18 -1.37
C PRO A 18 10.88 29.49 -1.80
N ILE A 19 9.56 29.44 -1.98
CA ILE A 19 8.78 30.63 -2.28
C ILE A 19 8.93 31.59 -1.09
N PRO A 20 9.28 32.87 -1.31
CA PRO A 20 9.37 33.84 -0.22
C PRO A 20 8.03 33.90 0.54
N PHE A 21 8.12 33.74 1.85
CA PHE A 21 6.99 33.73 2.77
C PHE A 21 6.20 35.04 2.67
N SER A 22 5.01 35.00 2.07
CA SER A 22 4.07 36.13 2.07
C SER A 22 3.10 35.99 3.23
N PRO A 23 2.98 36.98 4.15
CA PRO A 23 2.07 36.91 5.30
C PRO A 23 0.58 36.72 4.95
N SER A 24 0.18 37.03 3.71
CA SER A 24 -1.21 36.84 3.25
C SER A 24 -1.60 35.38 2.97
N THR A 25 -0.62 34.47 2.92
CA THR A 25 -0.85 33.02 2.71
C THR A 25 -1.38 32.30 3.95
N HIS A 26 -1.27 32.90 5.14
CA HIS A 26 -1.71 32.30 6.41
C HIS A 26 -3.23 32.06 6.49
N LEU A 27 -4.05 32.79 5.72
CA LEU A 27 -5.51 32.62 5.75
C LEU A 27 -6.03 31.51 4.83
N GLN A 28 -5.33 31.19 3.73
CA GLN A 28 -5.88 30.32 2.69
C GLN A 28 -5.77 28.81 3.02
N ASN A 29 -4.78 28.41 3.84
CA ASN A 29 -4.54 27.01 4.18
C ASN A 29 -4.97 26.62 5.60
N LYS A 30 -5.69 27.48 6.33
CA LYS A 30 -6.08 27.21 7.73
C LYS A 30 -6.85 25.88 7.88
N VAL A 31 -7.68 25.53 6.91
CA VAL A 31 -8.47 24.29 6.89
C VAL A 31 -7.60 23.05 6.81
N LEU A 32 -6.47 23.10 6.09
CA LEU A 32 -5.59 21.94 5.88
C LEU A 32 -4.85 21.51 7.16
N TYR A 33 -4.70 22.42 8.13
CA TYR A 33 -3.98 22.18 9.38
C TYR A 33 -4.89 22.15 10.61
N ALA A 34 -6.20 22.28 10.42
CA ALA A 34 -7.15 22.20 11.52
C ALA A 34 -7.34 20.73 11.96
N PRO A 35 -7.56 20.47 13.26
CA PRO A 35 -7.80 19.11 13.75
C PRO A 35 -9.04 18.46 13.14
N LEU A 36 -9.03 17.13 12.99
CA LEU A 36 -10.17 16.37 12.47
C LEU A 36 -11.47 16.68 13.20
N ALA A 37 -11.44 16.85 14.53
CA ALA A 37 -12.63 17.15 15.32
C ALA A 37 -13.28 18.50 14.97
N GLU A 38 -12.51 19.46 14.43
CA GLU A 38 -13.03 20.76 14.00
C GLU A 38 -13.53 20.71 12.55
N ILE A 39 -12.82 19.98 11.68
CA ILE A 39 -13.14 19.88 10.25
C ILE A 39 -14.30 18.92 9.99
N ASP A 40 -14.30 17.76 10.66
CA ASP A 40 -15.28 16.69 10.50
C ASP A 40 -15.61 16.04 11.85
N PRO A 41 -16.46 16.69 12.66
CA PRO A 41 -16.88 16.15 13.96
C PRO A 41 -17.70 14.85 13.84
N GLU A 42 -18.34 14.61 12.69
CA GLU A 42 -19.12 13.38 12.47
C GLU A 42 -18.19 12.17 12.33
N VAL A 43 -17.14 12.28 11.52
CA VAL A 43 -16.12 11.23 11.40
C VAL A 43 -15.39 11.03 12.72
N LYS A 44 -15.04 12.10 13.44
CA LYS A 44 -14.43 11.99 14.77
C LYS A 44 -15.31 11.18 15.74
N ASN A 45 -16.62 11.41 15.75
CA ASN A 45 -17.56 10.68 16.58
C ASN A 45 -17.66 9.19 16.18
N ILE A 46 -17.56 8.86 14.89
CA ILE A 46 -17.50 7.46 14.44
C ILE A 46 -16.22 6.77 14.95
N ILE A 47 -15.08 7.44 14.86
CA ILE A 47 -13.79 6.91 15.38
C ILE A 47 -13.88 6.66 16.89
N ASP A 48 -14.50 7.57 17.65
CA ASP A 48 -14.65 7.41 19.11
C ASP A 48 -15.54 6.23 19.47
N LYS A 49 -16.64 6.03 18.72
CA LYS A 49 -17.52 4.86 18.88
C LYS A 49 -16.78 3.56 18.56
N GLU A 50 -16.01 3.50 17.49
CA GLU A 50 -15.23 2.31 17.13
C GLU A 50 -14.11 2.04 18.14
N THR A 51 -13.45 3.08 18.64
CA THR A 51 -12.44 2.98 19.71
C THR A 51 -13.05 2.33 20.97
N TRP A 52 -14.25 2.76 21.36
CA TRP A 52 -14.94 2.18 22.51
C TRP A 52 -15.41 0.73 22.26
N ARG A 53 -15.86 0.43 21.03
CA ARG A 53 -16.21 -0.94 20.62
C ARG A 53 -15.01 -1.89 20.78
N GLN A 54 -13.84 -1.51 20.26
CA GLN A 54 -12.61 -2.30 20.39
C GLN A 54 -12.13 -2.41 21.84
N TYR A 55 -12.26 -1.33 22.63
CA TYR A 55 -11.84 -1.32 24.03
C TYR A 55 -12.67 -2.25 24.92
N THR A 56 -13.98 -2.36 24.64
CA THR A 56 -14.91 -3.15 25.46
C THR A 56 -15.17 -4.55 24.90
N GLY A 57 -14.85 -4.79 23.64
CA GLY A 57 -15.05 -6.04 22.95
C GLY A 57 -13.99 -7.10 23.27
N LEU A 58 -14.40 -8.36 23.26
CA LEU A 58 -13.47 -9.49 23.19
C LEU A 58 -13.34 -9.93 21.72
N GLU A 59 -12.28 -9.48 21.06
CA GLU A 59 -12.05 -9.82 19.66
C GLU A 59 -11.45 -11.22 19.51
N LEU A 60 -12.20 -12.12 18.87
CA LEU A 60 -11.81 -13.52 18.63
C LEU A 60 -11.64 -13.84 17.14
N ILE A 61 -11.66 -12.83 16.28
CA ILE A 61 -11.40 -12.99 14.85
C ILE A 61 -9.90 -13.19 14.65
N ALA A 62 -9.50 -14.39 14.22
CA ALA A 62 -8.09 -14.80 14.15
C ALA A 62 -7.19 -13.91 13.27
N SER A 63 -7.78 -13.19 12.31
CA SER A 63 -7.05 -12.29 11.40
C SER A 63 -7.00 -10.84 11.86
N GLU A 64 -7.72 -10.48 12.91
CA GLU A 64 -7.71 -9.11 13.45
C GLU A 64 -6.64 -8.95 14.53
N ASN A 65 -6.13 -7.71 14.65
CA ASN A 65 -5.14 -7.37 15.66
C ASN A 65 -5.15 -5.85 15.94
N LEU A 66 -4.61 -5.45 17.09
CA LEU A 66 -4.46 -4.06 17.48
C LEU A 66 -3.03 -3.59 17.16
N THR A 67 -2.92 -2.60 16.27
CA THR A 67 -1.62 -2.05 15.89
C THR A 67 -1.07 -1.09 16.96
N SER A 68 0.24 -0.84 16.91
CA SER A 68 0.89 0.07 17.84
C SER A 68 0.59 1.55 17.51
N ARG A 69 0.62 2.41 18.52
CA ARG A 69 0.52 3.87 18.33
C ARG A 69 1.61 4.41 17.39
N ALA A 70 2.83 3.90 17.51
CA ALA A 70 3.94 4.32 16.66
C ALA A 70 3.67 4.02 15.17
N THR A 71 3.03 2.89 14.86
CA THR A 71 2.61 2.56 13.50
C THR A 71 1.55 3.53 12.98
N MET A 72 0.53 3.83 13.79
CA MET A 72 -0.51 4.81 13.42
C MET A 72 0.05 6.21 13.17
N GLU A 73 0.99 6.66 14.00
CA GLU A 73 1.67 7.95 13.84
C GLU A 73 2.45 8.03 12.52
N ALA A 74 3.16 6.96 12.14
CA ALA A 74 3.86 6.89 10.87
C ALA A 74 2.91 6.90 9.66
N ASN A 75 1.81 6.12 9.73
CA ASN A 75 0.81 6.06 8.66
C ASN A 75 0.07 7.39 8.44
N GLY A 76 -0.14 8.19 9.48
CA GLY A 76 -0.74 9.51 9.40
C GLY A 76 0.24 10.66 9.10
N SER A 77 1.48 10.35 8.74
CA SER A 77 2.54 11.34 8.55
C SER A 77 2.54 11.97 7.15
N ILE A 78 3.41 12.98 6.97
CA ILE A 78 3.59 13.71 5.70
C ILE A 78 4.09 12.83 4.55
N LEU A 79 4.55 11.60 4.82
CA LEU A 79 5.04 10.67 3.81
C LEU A 79 3.99 10.39 2.72
N THR A 80 2.70 10.47 3.06
CA THR A 80 1.59 10.29 2.12
C THR A 80 1.59 11.29 0.96
N ASN A 81 2.28 12.42 1.08
CA ASN A 81 2.29 13.46 0.05
C ASN A 81 3.27 13.17 -1.09
N LYS A 82 4.18 12.19 -0.92
CA LYS A 82 5.25 11.97 -1.89
C LYS A 82 4.92 10.88 -2.89
N TYR A 83 4.89 11.27 -4.17
CA TYR A 83 4.85 10.34 -5.29
C TYR A 83 6.25 9.81 -5.62
N SER A 84 6.42 8.48 -5.60
CA SER A 84 7.72 7.80 -5.60
C SER A 84 7.76 6.56 -6.51
N GLU A 85 7.14 6.66 -7.69
CA GLU A 85 7.11 5.57 -8.67
C GLU A 85 8.52 5.06 -9.05
N GLY A 86 8.66 3.74 -9.10
CA GLY A 86 9.92 3.04 -9.32
C GLY A 86 10.45 2.38 -8.04
N LEU A 87 11.75 2.05 -8.04
CA LEU A 87 12.46 1.47 -6.90
C LEU A 87 13.51 2.46 -6.37
N PRO A 88 14.05 2.26 -5.16
CA PRO A 88 15.13 3.09 -4.64
C PRO A 88 16.31 3.19 -5.62
N ASN A 89 16.83 4.40 -5.83
CA ASN A 89 17.85 4.75 -6.84
C ASN A 89 17.42 4.59 -8.32
N ALA A 90 16.17 4.22 -8.59
CA ALA A 90 15.60 4.05 -9.92
C ALA A 90 14.19 4.64 -9.97
N ARG A 91 14.03 5.86 -9.45
CA ARG A 91 12.76 6.59 -9.42
C ARG A 91 12.55 7.36 -10.72
N TYR A 92 11.29 7.45 -11.17
CA TYR A 92 10.92 8.29 -12.31
C TYR A 92 10.91 9.79 -11.98
N TYR A 93 10.77 10.14 -10.70
CA TYR A 93 10.65 11.52 -10.21
C TYR A 93 11.74 11.85 -9.17
N GLY A 94 12.14 13.13 -9.11
CA GLY A 94 13.10 13.64 -8.13
C GLY A 94 12.53 13.84 -6.72
N GLY A 95 13.42 14.22 -5.78
CA GLY A 95 13.07 14.58 -4.40
C GLY A 95 12.67 13.40 -3.51
N ASN A 96 13.15 12.20 -3.82
CA ASN A 96 12.81 10.95 -3.13
C ASN A 96 13.92 10.49 -2.15
N GLU A 97 14.84 11.36 -1.76
CA GLU A 97 16.03 10.99 -0.98
C GLU A 97 15.64 10.28 0.33
N TYR A 98 14.66 10.83 1.05
CA TYR A 98 14.18 10.27 2.31
C TYR A 98 13.19 9.11 2.13
N ILE A 99 12.49 9.05 0.98
CA ILE A 99 11.62 7.91 0.67
C ILE A 99 12.46 6.67 0.35
N ASP A 100 13.59 6.86 -0.35
CA ASP A 100 14.54 5.80 -0.63
C ASP A 100 15.18 5.30 0.66
N GLU A 101 15.57 6.19 1.59
CA GLU A 101 16.04 5.79 2.91
C GLU A 101 15.02 4.92 3.65
N LEU A 102 13.75 5.35 3.68
CA LEU A 102 12.65 4.62 4.32
C LEU A 102 12.42 3.24 3.70
N GLU A 103 12.33 3.16 2.38
CA GLU A 103 12.05 1.90 1.68
C GLU A 103 13.22 0.92 1.82
N VAL A 104 14.46 1.39 1.72
CA VAL A 104 15.67 0.57 1.97
C VAL A 104 15.70 0.05 3.41
N LEU A 105 15.38 0.91 4.38
CA LEU A 105 15.29 0.51 5.79
C LEU A 105 14.20 -0.55 6.01
N CYS A 106 13.02 -0.36 5.40
CA CYS A 106 11.91 -1.30 5.49
C CYS A 106 12.30 -2.67 4.92
N ARG A 107 12.89 -2.71 3.72
CA ARG A 107 13.37 -3.95 3.08
C ARG A 107 14.42 -4.66 3.94
N LYS A 108 15.39 -3.92 4.48
CA LYS A 108 16.40 -4.46 5.39
C LYS A 108 15.77 -5.09 6.63
N ARG A 109 14.83 -4.39 7.27
CA ARG A 109 14.14 -4.89 8.47
C ARG A 109 13.25 -6.09 8.17
N ALA A 110 12.60 -6.12 7.01
CA ALA A 110 11.79 -7.27 6.59
C ALA A 110 12.65 -8.54 6.47
N LEU A 111 13.80 -8.47 5.78
CA LEU A 111 14.71 -9.62 5.68
C LEU A 111 15.24 -10.05 7.05
N ALA A 112 15.61 -9.09 7.91
CA ALA A 112 16.09 -9.37 9.25
C ALA A 112 15.02 -10.03 10.14
N ALA A 113 13.75 -9.60 10.05
CA ALA A 113 12.66 -10.16 10.84
C ALA A 113 12.43 -11.65 10.56
N PHE A 114 12.73 -12.11 9.36
CA PHE A 114 12.64 -13.52 8.95
C PHE A 114 13.99 -14.25 8.92
N ASN A 115 15.06 -13.64 9.46
CA ASN A 115 16.42 -14.19 9.50
C ASN A 115 16.96 -14.62 8.11
N LEU A 116 16.67 -13.82 7.08
CA LEU A 116 17.02 -14.13 5.70
C LEU A 116 18.36 -13.52 5.29
N ASP A 117 19.16 -14.30 4.57
CA ASP A 117 20.40 -13.84 3.92
C ASP A 117 20.08 -12.93 2.72
N PRO A 118 20.46 -11.64 2.74
CA PRO A 118 20.18 -10.71 1.64
C PRO A 118 20.85 -11.10 0.31
N ALA A 119 21.87 -11.96 0.32
CA ALA A 119 22.47 -12.47 -0.91
C ALA A 119 21.60 -13.52 -1.61
N LYS A 120 20.66 -14.14 -0.88
CA LYS A 120 19.77 -15.19 -1.39
C LYS A 120 18.32 -14.72 -1.54
N TRP A 121 17.91 -13.77 -0.71
CA TRP A 121 16.53 -13.32 -0.62
C TRP A 121 16.40 -11.83 -0.94
N GLY A 122 15.49 -11.53 -1.87
CA GLY A 122 14.97 -10.20 -2.08
C GLY A 122 13.62 -10.03 -1.39
N VAL A 123 13.21 -8.77 -1.19
CA VAL A 123 11.87 -8.43 -0.71
C VAL A 123 11.34 -7.19 -1.42
N ASN A 124 10.06 -7.24 -1.77
CA ASN A 124 9.28 -6.10 -2.25
C ASN A 124 8.27 -5.73 -1.17
N VAL A 125 8.26 -4.46 -0.75
CA VAL A 125 7.42 -3.91 0.33
C VAL A 125 6.35 -2.94 -0.19
N GLN A 126 6.15 -2.89 -1.51
CA GLN A 126 5.19 -2.00 -2.18
C GLN A 126 3.76 -2.55 -2.39
N PRO A 127 3.47 -3.87 -2.37
CA PRO A 127 2.10 -4.33 -2.52
C PRO A 127 1.15 -3.74 -1.46
N TYR A 128 0.03 -3.17 -1.91
CA TYR A 128 -0.92 -2.47 -1.03
C TYR A 128 -1.61 -3.35 0.01
N SER A 129 -1.78 -4.64 -0.27
CA SER A 129 -2.39 -5.62 0.63
C SER A 129 -2.03 -7.04 0.19
N GLY A 130 -2.43 -8.06 0.97
CA GLY A 130 -2.14 -9.46 0.66
C GLY A 130 -2.70 -9.93 -0.68
N SER A 131 -3.90 -9.49 -1.04
CA SER A 131 -4.53 -9.87 -2.32
C SER A 131 -3.78 -9.35 -3.54
N THR A 132 -3.32 -8.10 -3.49
CA THR A 132 -2.54 -7.51 -4.60
C THR A 132 -1.13 -8.07 -4.65
N ALA A 133 -0.54 -8.45 -3.51
CA ALA A 133 0.73 -9.15 -3.44
C ALA A 133 0.66 -10.51 -4.16
N ASN A 134 -0.35 -11.33 -3.85
CA ASN A 134 -0.55 -12.62 -4.50
C ASN A 134 -0.76 -12.45 -6.01
N PHE A 135 -1.63 -11.51 -6.42
CA PHE A 135 -1.87 -11.27 -7.84
C PHE A 135 -0.63 -10.80 -8.60
N ALA A 136 0.18 -9.92 -8.00
CA ALA A 136 1.44 -9.47 -8.59
C ALA A 136 2.45 -10.61 -8.74
N ALA A 137 2.57 -11.48 -7.72
CA ALA A 137 3.44 -12.66 -7.78
C ALA A 137 3.00 -13.64 -8.88
N LEU A 138 1.70 -13.91 -9.00
CA LEU A 138 1.16 -14.75 -10.06
C LEU A 138 1.42 -14.15 -11.44
N THR A 139 1.11 -12.87 -11.62
CA THR A 139 1.35 -12.16 -12.90
C THR A 139 2.83 -12.17 -13.31
N ALA A 140 3.75 -12.20 -12.33
CA ALA A 140 5.18 -12.26 -12.59
C ALA A 140 5.69 -13.66 -12.98
N LEU A 141 5.02 -14.73 -12.52
CA LEU A 141 5.51 -16.11 -12.64
C LEU A 141 4.75 -16.97 -13.64
N ILE A 142 3.48 -16.68 -13.89
CA ILE A 142 2.60 -17.47 -14.74
C ILE A 142 1.90 -16.60 -15.79
N GLN A 143 1.57 -17.21 -16.93
CA GLN A 143 0.81 -16.56 -17.99
C GLN A 143 -0.70 -16.69 -17.74
N PRO A 144 -1.52 -15.83 -18.37
CA PRO A 144 -2.96 -16.03 -18.39
C PRO A 144 -3.29 -17.46 -18.86
N GLN A 145 -4.25 -18.11 -18.18
CA GLN A 145 -4.71 -19.48 -18.43
C GLN A 145 -3.75 -20.61 -18.03
N ASP A 146 -2.59 -20.30 -17.44
CA ASP A 146 -1.78 -21.32 -16.77
C ASP A 146 -2.55 -21.95 -15.61
N ARG A 147 -2.00 -23.01 -15.01
CA ARG A 147 -2.64 -23.74 -13.92
C ARG A 147 -2.08 -23.30 -12.57
N LEU A 148 -2.97 -23.02 -11.63
CA LEU A 148 -2.66 -22.77 -10.23
C LEU A 148 -3.37 -23.81 -9.37
N MET A 149 -2.67 -24.36 -8.39
CA MET A 149 -3.27 -25.22 -7.38
C MET A 149 -3.25 -24.48 -6.04
N GLY A 150 -4.41 -24.38 -5.41
CA GLY A 150 -4.60 -23.71 -4.12
C GLY A 150 -5.63 -24.45 -3.29
N LEU A 151 -5.51 -24.35 -1.96
CA LEU A 151 -6.44 -25.02 -1.03
C LEU A 151 -7.88 -24.53 -1.27
N GLY A 152 -8.85 -25.45 -1.21
CA GLY A 152 -10.26 -25.13 -1.39
C GLY A 152 -10.77 -24.13 -0.34
N LEU A 153 -11.61 -23.17 -0.76
CA LEU A 153 -12.13 -22.14 0.15
C LEU A 153 -12.90 -22.73 1.36
N PRO A 154 -13.78 -23.74 1.21
CA PRO A 154 -14.43 -24.38 2.36
C PRO A 154 -13.46 -25.13 3.27
N ASP A 155 -12.30 -25.52 2.73
CA ASP A 155 -11.27 -26.30 3.41
C ASP A 155 -10.22 -25.38 4.11
N GLY A 156 -10.51 -24.08 4.21
CA GLY A 156 -9.61 -23.10 4.84
C GLY A 156 -8.69 -22.36 3.86
N GLY A 157 -8.93 -22.49 2.56
CA GLY A 157 -8.27 -21.68 1.52
C GLY A 157 -8.62 -20.19 1.61
N HIS A 158 -7.93 -19.38 0.80
CA HIS A 158 -8.20 -17.94 0.68
C HIS A 158 -8.64 -17.60 -0.74
N LEU A 159 -9.49 -16.58 -0.91
CA LEU A 159 -10.07 -16.19 -2.20
C LEU A 159 -9.02 -15.96 -3.30
N THR A 160 -7.84 -15.46 -2.92
CA THR A 160 -6.76 -15.13 -3.85
C THR A 160 -5.95 -16.34 -4.31
N HIS A 161 -6.21 -17.53 -3.75
CA HIS A 161 -5.58 -18.79 -4.18
C HIS A 161 -6.37 -19.50 -5.28
N GLY A 162 -7.45 -18.87 -5.74
CA GLY A 162 -8.33 -19.38 -6.77
C GLY A 162 -9.67 -19.83 -6.20
N TYR A 163 -10.72 -19.07 -6.49
CA TYR A 163 -12.10 -19.46 -6.24
C TYR A 163 -12.97 -19.06 -7.43
N TYR A 164 -13.68 -20.01 -8.02
CA TYR A 164 -14.54 -19.75 -9.17
C TYR A 164 -15.88 -19.16 -8.72
N VAL A 165 -16.12 -17.89 -9.05
CA VAL A 165 -17.43 -17.26 -8.96
C VAL A 165 -17.99 -17.14 -10.37
N ARG A 166 -19.22 -17.61 -10.59
CA ARG A 166 -19.87 -17.81 -11.91
C ARG A 166 -19.94 -16.57 -12.83
N LEU A 167 -19.58 -15.38 -12.33
CA LEU A 167 -19.63 -14.10 -13.05
C LEU A 167 -18.25 -13.50 -13.35
N GLN A 168 -17.15 -14.16 -12.97
CA GLN A 168 -15.79 -13.65 -13.17
C GLN A 168 -15.04 -14.54 -14.17
N GLU A 169 -14.55 -13.94 -15.24
CA GLU A 169 -13.53 -14.60 -16.06
C GLU A 169 -12.29 -14.84 -15.21
N THR A 170 -11.84 -16.09 -15.18
CA THR A 170 -10.73 -16.48 -14.32
C THR A 170 -9.42 -16.32 -15.09
N PHE A 171 -8.50 -15.54 -14.54
CA PHE A 171 -7.18 -15.30 -15.15
C PHE A 171 -6.33 -16.58 -15.23
N VAL A 172 -6.63 -17.60 -14.41
CA VAL A 172 -5.85 -18.81 -14.22
C VAL A 172 -6.78 -20.02 -14.10
N VAL A 173 -6.39 -21.20 -14.59
CA VAL A 173 -7.13 -22.44 -14.36
C VAL A 173 -6.85 -22.95 -12.95
N ILE A 174 -7.89 -23.07 -12.12
CA ILE A 174 -7.76 -23.43 -10.70
C ILE A 174 -7.96 -24.94 -10.52
N LEU A 175 -6.98 -25.59 -9.89
CA LEU A 175 -7.09 -26.97 -9.40
C LEU A 175 -7.22 -26.94 -7.88
N VAL A 176 -8.26 -27.57 -7.35
CA VAL A 176 -8.53 -27.60 -5.90
C VAL A 176 -8.20 -29.01 -5.36
N PRO A 177 -7.18 -29.16 -4.50
CA PRO A 177 -6.95 -30.41 -3.80
C PRO A 177 -8.03 -30.60 -2.72
N ILE A 178 -8.51 -31.83 -2.59
CA ILE A 178 -9.53 -32.21 -1.60
C ILE A 178 -8.81 -32.63 -0.31
N ILE A 179 -9.19 -32.04 0.83
CA ILE A 179 -8.75 -32.51 2.14
C ILE A 179 -9.53 -33.78 2.50
N ASP A 180 -8.85 -34.80 3.02
CA ASP A 180 -9.50 -36.01 3.55
C ASP A 180 -10.28 -35.66 4.83
N PRO A 181 -11.63 -35.78 4.85
CA PRO A 181 -12.44 -35.42 6.01
C PRO A 181 -12.36 -36.45 7.15
N CYS A 182 -11.62 -37.56 6.97
CA CYS A 182 -11.53 -38.66 7.95
C CYS A 182 -10.31 -38.60 8.89
N PHE A 183 -9.53 -37.51 8.91
CA PHE A 183 -8.46 -37.25 9.88
C PHE A 183 -8.74 -36.04 10.76
#